data_AF-A0A6H9HTR2-F1
#
_entry.id   AF-A0A6H9HTR2-F1
#
_cell.length_a   1.000
_cell.length_b   1.000
_cell.length_c   1.000
_cell.angle_alpha   90.00
_cell.angle_beta   90.00
_cell.angle_gamma   90.00
#
_symmetry.space_group_name_H-M   'P 1'
#
loop_
_entity.id
_entity.type
_entity.pdbx_description
1 polymer ?
#
loop_
_entity_poly.entity_id
_entity_poly.type
_entity_poly.pdbx_seq_one_letter_code
_entity_poly.pdbx_strand_id
1 'polypeptide(L)'
;MAYTPPRTSEFRHIVSIERPSEVRDDLGGFVTAWVPVYGPVRACIMAERGGEEIRALRTTGITRYDVVLRIPSVEVSVGDRMIDETGAAYDIKWSGDLEGRGRQVNILAERGGLNG
;
A
#
# COMPACT_ATOMS: atom_id res chain seq x y z
N MET A 1 -16.76 -7.83 13.75
CA MET A 1 -17.15 -7.82 12.32
C MET A 1 -16.41 -8.95 11.63
N ALA A 2 -17.09 -9.77 10.83
CA ALA A 2 -16.42 -10.82 10.05
C ALA A 2 -15.77 -10.19 8.81
N TYR A 3 -14.47 -10.41 8.62
CA TYR A 3 -13.76 -9.99 7.42
C TYR A 3 -14.34 -10.74 6.21
N THR A 4 -14.74 -9.99 5.17
CA THR A 4 -15.23 -10.55 3.91
C THR A 4 -14.15 -10.34 2.85
N PRO A 5 -13.49 -11.40 2.35
CA PRO A 5 -12.46 -11.24 1.34
C PRO A 5 -13.05 -10.73 0.02
N PRO A 6 -12.32 -9.89 -0.73
CA PRO A 6 -12.77 -9.40 -2.02
C PRO A 6 -12.86 -10.52 -3.05
N ARG A 7 -13.82 -10.41 -3.98
CA ARG A 7 -13.99 -11.35 -5.07
C ARG A 7 -12.85 -11.22 -6.08
N THR A 8 -12.56 -12.29 -6.81
CA THR A 8 -11.52 -12.30 -7.86
C THR A 8 -11.69 -11.18 -8.90
N SER A 9 -12.94 -10.77 -9.20
CA SER A 9 -13.25 -9.70 -10.15
C SER A 9 -12.87 -8.29 -9.67
N GLU A 10 -12.50 -8.12 -8.39
CA GLU A 10 -12.14 -6.84 -7.78
C GLU A 10 -10.62 -6.59 -7.82
N PHE A 11 -9.82 -7.62 -8.13
CA PHE A 11 -8.38 -7.52 -8.36
C PHE A 11 -8.06 -6.95 -9.74
N ARG A 12 -8.44 -5.69 -9.97
CA ARG A 12 -8.33 -5.02 -11.27
C ARG A 12 -7.08 -4.16 -11.40
N HIS A 13 -6.51 -3.76 -10.27
CA HIS A 13 -5.35 -2.87 -10.25
C HIS A 13 -4.07 -3.66 -10.36
N ILE A 14 -3.05 -3.07 -10.96
CA ILE A 14 -1.69 -3.59 -10.94
C ILE A 14 -0.85 -2.69 -10.04
N VAL A 15 -0.12 -3.29 -9.10
CA VAL A 15 0.71 -2.56 -8.15
C VAL A 15 2.08 -3.21 -7.99
N SER A 16 3.05 -2.39 -7.60
CA SER A 16 4.38 -2.79 -7.16
C SER A 16 4.65 -2.24 -5.77
N ILE A 17 5.51 -2.92 -5.01
CA ILE A 17 5.93 -2.51 -3.68
C ILE A 17 7.38 -2.06 -3.77
N GLU A 18 7.66 -0.90 -3.19
CA GLU A 18 8.98 -0.32 -3.12
C GLU A 18 9.36 -0.09 -1.65
N ARG A 19 10.64 -0.33 -1.34
CA ARG A 19 11.21 -0.15 -0.01
C ARG A 19 12.20 1.01 -0.03
N PRO A 20 12.21 1.89 0.99
CA PRO A 20 13.25 2.90 1.09
C PRO A 20 14.59 2.23 1.36
N SER A 21 15.62 2.65 0.63
CA SER A 21 16.98 2.16 0.75
C SER A 21 17.95 3.34 0.70
N GLU A 22 18.96 3.32 1.56
CA GLU A 22 20.01 4.33 1.57
C GLU A 22 21.00 4.04 0.44
N VAL A 23 21.06 4.95 -0.52
CA VAL A 23 21.98 4.89 -1.65
C VAL A 23 23.01 6.00 -1.50
N ARG A 24 24.27 5.65 -1.73
CA ARG A 24 25.35 6.63 -1.71
C ARG A 24 25.24 7.57 -2.91
N ASP A 25 25.25 8.87 -2.63
CA ASP A 25 25.28 9.91 -3.64
C ASP A 25 26.70 10.14 -4.16
N ASP A 26 26.82 10.74 -5.35
CA ASP A 26 28.10 11.02 -6.02
C ASP A 26 28.99 11.96 -5.19
N LEU A 27 28.39 12.81 -4.35
CA LEU A 27 29.08 13.74 -3.45
C LEU A 27 29.50 13.12 -2.11
N GLY A 28 29.37 11.80 -1.95
CA GLY A 28 29.76 11.08 -0.73
C GLY A 28 28.75 11.14 0.42
N GLY A 29 27.55 11.69 0.17
CA GLY A 29 26.40 11.62 1.08
C GLY A 29 25.56 10.34 0.87
N PHE A 30 24.48 10.20 1.64
CA PHE A 30 23.45 9.16 1.44
C PHE A 30 22.10 9.81 1.16
N VAL A 31 21.38 9.27 0.19
CA VAL A 31 20.02 9.66 -0.16
C VAL A 31 19.09 8.46 -0.05
N THR A 32 17.84 8.68 0.34
CA THR A 32 16.83 7.63 0.34
C THR A 32 16.30 7.43 -1.08
N ALA A 33 16.62 6.30 -1.68
CA ALA A 33 16.03 5.85 -2.93
C ALA A 33 14.93 4.81 -2.65
N TRP A 34 13.89 4.81 -3.47
CA TRP A 34 12.86 3.77 -3.40
C TRP A 34 13.21 2.65 -4.37
N VAL A 35 13.36 1.44 -3.84
CA VAL A 35 13.81 0.28 -4.61
C VAL A 35 12.64 -0.69 -4.74
N PRO A 36 12.30 -1.17 -5.94
CA PRO A 36 11.25 -2.16 -6.12
C PRO A 36 11.65 -3.47 -5.44
N VAL A 37 10.80 -3.94 -4.52
CA VAL A 37 11.00 -5.20 -3.79
C VAL A 37 10.02 -6.27 -4.24
N TYR A 38 8.88 -5.88 -4.81
CA TYR A 38 7.87 -6.84 -5.28
C TYR A 38 6.94 -6.25 -6.34
N GLY A 39 6.38 -7.13 -7.18
CA GLY A 39 5.45 -6.77 -8.26
C GLY A 39 6.08 -6.82 -9.65
N PRO A 40 5.33 -6.46 -10.70
CA PRO A 40 3.92 -6.04 -10.68
C PRO A 40 2.96 -7.20 -10.31
N VAL A 41 1.95 -6.92 -9.48
CA VAL A 41 0.95 -7.90 -9.03
C VAL A 41 -0.47 -7.32 -9.06
N ARG A 42 -1.46 -8.19 -9.24
CA ARG A 42 -2.87 -7.77 -9.18
C ARG A 42 -3.31 -7.49 -7.74
N ALA A 43 -3.96 -6.35 -7.56
CA ALA A 43 -4.46 -5.86 -6.29
C ALA A 43 -5.94 -5.46 -6.38
N CYS A 44 -6.64 -5.59 -5.26
CA CYS A 44 -7.90 -4.90 -5.03
C CYS A 44 -7.58 -3.66 -4.18
N ILE A 45 -7.91 -2.46 -4.68
CA ILE A 45 -7.71 -1.21 -3.94
C ILE A 45 -9.09 -0.62 -3.64
N MET A 46 -9.41 -0.47 -2.37
CA MET A 46 -10.69 0.02 -1.90
C MET A 46 -10.47 1.24 -1.01
N ALA A 47 -10.89 2.41 -1.46
CA ALA A 47 -10.89 3.59 -0.58
C ALA A 47 -11.84 3.35 0.59
N GLU A 48 -11.39 3.60 1.83
CA GLU A 48 -12.26 3.55 2.99
C GLU A 48 -13.38 4.60 2.84
N ARG A 49 -14.63 4.17 3.05
CA ARG A 49 -15.83 5.00 2.93
C ARG A 49 -16.64 4.90 4.22
N GLY A 50 -16.82 6.03 4.89
CA GLY A 50 -17.66 6.13 6.10
C GLY A 50 -16.86 6.22 7.39
N GLY A 51 -17.43 6.87 8.41
CA GLY A 51 -16.77 7.22 9.68
C GLY A 51 -16.42 8.71 9.75
N GLU A 52 -16.66 9.33 10.91
CA GLU A 52 -16.34 10.75 11.14
C GLU A 52 -14.83 11.00 11.04
N GLU A 53 -14.01 10.04 11.49
CA GLU A 53 -12.55 10.06 11.38
C GLU A 53 -12.08 10.05 9.92
N ILE A 54 -12.69 9.24 9.04
CA ILE A 54 -12.35 9.20 7.61
C ILE A 54 -12.76 10.49 6.90
N ARG A 55 -13.86 11.12 7.34
CA ARG A 55 -14.27 12.45 6.84
C ARG A 55 -13.29 13.52 7.27
N ALA A 56 -12.84 13.49 8.52
CA ALA A 56 -11.83 14.42 9.03
C ALA A 56 -10.48 14.28 8.30
N LEU A 57 -10.03 13.05 8.03
CA LEU A 57 -8.81 12.80 7.26
C LEU A 57 -8.92 13.30 5.81
N ARG A 58 -10.08 13.14 5.17
CA ARG A 58 -10.29 13.72 3.84
C ARG A 58 -10.24 15.24 3.85
N THR A 59 -10.73 15.88 4.91
CA THR A 59 -10.61 17.35 5.08
C THR A 59 -9.14 17.78 5.17
N THR A 60 -8.25 16.93 5.71
CA THR A 60 -6.79 17.17 5.73
C THR A 60 -6.07 16.69 4.47
N GLY A 61 -6.80 16.25 3.44
CA GLY A 61 -6.24 15.78 2.17
C GLY A 61 -5.64 14.38 2.22
N ILE A 62 -5.85 13.63 3.31
CA ILE A 62 -5.39 12.24 3.48
C ILE A 62 -6.55 11.30 3.20
N THR A 63 -6.34 10.31 2.32
CA THR A 63 -7.31 9.25 2.05
C THR A 63 -6.71 7.90 2.42
N ARG A 64 -7.46 7.12 3.21
CA ARG A 64 -7.12 5.73 3.53
C ARG A 64 -7.69 4.76 2.53
N TYR A 65 -6.93 3.70 2.27
CA TYR A 65 -7.24 2.65 1.34
C TYR A 65 -6.98 1.30 2.01
N ASP A 66 -7.97 0.42 1.96
CA ASP A 66 -7.78 -1.00 2.21
C ASP A 66 -7.37 -1.66 0.89
N VAL A 67 -6.28 -2.41 0.93
CA VAL A 67 -5.70 -3.06 -0.23
C VAL A 67 -5.53 -4.54 0.06
N VAL A 68 -5.94 -5.38 -0.88
CA VAL A 68 -5.76 -6.82 -0.78
C VAL A 68 -4.90 -7.31 -1.94
N LEU A 69 -3.79 -7.97 -1.60
CA LEU A 69 -2.88 -8.61 -2.54
C LEU A 69 -3.00 -10.12 -2.43
N ARG A 70 -3.20 -10.82 -3.54
CA ARG A 70 -3.16 -12.30 -3.56
C ARG A 70 -1.75 -12.80 -3.76
N ILE A 71 -1.01 -12.83 -2.68
CA ILE A 71 0.40 -13.22 -2.68
C ILE A 71 0.65 -14.26 -1.59
N PRO A 72 1.40 -15.32 -1.88
CA PRO A 72 1.55 -16.42 -0.96
C PRO A 72 2.49 -16.10 0.22
N SER A 73 3.38 -15.10 0.14
CA SER A 73 4.38 -14.92 1.20
C SER A 73 5.25 -13.64 1.17
N VAL A 74 4.84 -12.52 0.53
CA VAL A 74 5.72 -11.33 0.57
C VAL A 74 5.63 -10.64 1.94
N GLU A 75 6.78 -10.32 2.51
CA GLU A 75 6.87 -9.49 3.70
C GLU A 75 6.75 -8.02 3.31
N VAL A 76 5.53 -7.52 3.35
CA VAL A 76 5.24 -6.08 3.27
C VAL A 76 5.41 -5.47 4.65
N SER A 77 6.22 -4.42 4.79
CA SER A 77 6.47 -3.76 6.06
C SER A 77 5.88 -2.34 6.09
N VAL A 78 5.62 -1.85 7.29
CA VAL A 78 5.33 -0.42 7.49
C VAL A 78 6.56 0.41 7.07
N GLY A 79 6.35 1.46 6.29
CA GLY A 79 7.42 2.26 5.70
C GLY A 79 7.79 1.87 4.27
N ASP A 80 7.35 0.70 3.79
CA ASP A 80 7.28 0.42 2.35
C ASP A 80 6.18 1.29 1.72
N ARG A 81 6.27 1.50 0.41
CA ARG A 81 5.21 2.16 -0.37
C ARG A 81 4.73 1.25 -1.49
N MET A 82 3.46 1.40 -1.84
CA MET A 82 2.85 0.74 -2.99
C MET A 82 2.68 1.75 -4.11
N ILE A 83 3.07 1.37 -5.33
CA ILE A 83 2.90 2.17 -6.55
C ILE A 83 1.91 1.45 -7.45
N ASP A 84 0.87 2.13 -7.91
CA ASP A 84 -0.06 1.56 -8.90
C ASP A 84 0.39 1.81 -10.35
N GLU A 85 -0.30 1.18 -11.30
CA GLU A 85 -0.05 1.30 -12.74
C GLU A 85 -0.13 2.73 -13.30
N THR A 86 -0.83 3.64 -12.62
CA THR A 86 -0.89 5.07 -12.96
C THR A 86 0.28 5.88 -12.39
N GLY A 87 1.13 5.25 -11.57
CA GLY A 87 2.27 5.87 -10.90
C GLY A 87 1.92 6.54 -9.58
N ALA A 88 0.72 6.36 -9.03
CA ALA A 88 0.40 6.94 -7.74
C ALA A 88 0.99 6.11 -6.59
N ALA A 89 1.53 6.82 -5.61
CA ALA A 89 2.12 6.24 -4.42
C ALA A 89 1.10 6.17 -3.27
N TYR A 90 1.18 5.07 -2.53
CA TYR A 90 0.39 4.78 -1.35
C TYR A 90 1.35 4.33 -0.23
N ASP A 91 1.38 5.07 0.87
CA ASP A 91 2.23 4.74 2.02
C ASP A 91 1.61 3.62 2.84
N ILE A 92 2.36 2.55 3.08
CA ILE A 92 1.86 1.40 3.82
C ILE A 92 1.92 1.68 5.31
N LYS A 93 0.76 1.63 5.98
CA LYS A 93 0.60 1.89 7.42
C LYS A 93 0.42 0.63 8.23
N TRP A 94 -0.09 -0.43 7.60
CA TRP A 94 -0.23 -1.74 8.22
C TRP A 94 -0.30 -2.83 7.15
N SER A 95 0.16 -4.03 7.49
CA SER A 95 0.07 -5.23 6.66
C SER A 95 -0.20 -6.46 7.53
N GLY A 96 -0.97 -7.42 7.01
CA GLY A 96 -1.24 -8.68 7.69
C GLY A 96 -2.16 -9.60 6.90
N ASP A 97 -2.26 -10.89 7.27
CA ASP A 97 -3.19 -11.84 6.65
C ASP A 97 -4.46 -11.96 7.49
N LEU A 98 -5.55 -11.31 7.06
CA LEU A 98 -6.83 -11.40 7.78
C LEU A 98 -7.57 -12.72 7.53
N GLU A 99 -7.23 -13.48 6.48
CA GLU A 99 -7.81 -14.81 6.26
C GLU A 99 -7.11 -15.92 7.06
N GLY A 100 -5.88 -15.69 7.52
CA GLY A 100 -5.07 -16.67 8.26
C GLY A 100 -4.70 -17.91 7.46
N ARG A 101 -4.69 -17.82 6.13
CA ARG A 101 -4.43 -18.94 5.20
C ARG A 101 -3.18 -18.74 4.34
N GLY A 102 -2.47 -17.62 4.49
CA GLY A 102 -1.25 -17.31 3.74
C GLY A 102 -1.48 -17.22 2.22
N ARG A 103 -2.69 -16.85 1.79
CA ARG A 103 -3.04 -16.71 0.36
C ARG A 103 -3.19 -15.27 -0.09
N GLN A 104 -3.25 -14.36 0.86
CA GLN A 104 -3.33 -12.94 0.61
C GLN A 104 -2.69 -12.15 1.74
N VAL A 105 -2.43 -10.88 1.45
CA VAL A 105 -2.01 -9.87 2.40
C VAL A 105 -2.98 -8.71 2.30
N ASN A 106 -3.56 -8.35 3.44
CA ASN A 106 -4.33 -7.14 3.66
C ASN A 106 -3.37 -6.02 4.04
N ILE A 107 -3.56 -4.86 3.45
CA ILE A 107 -2.71 -3.69 3.62
C ILE A 107 -3.62 -2.51 3.87
N LEU A 108 -3.33 -1.77 4.94
CA LEU A 108 -3.87 -0.42 5.10
C LEU A 108 -2.84 0.55 4.55
N ALA A 109 -3.25 1.34 3.55
CA ALA A 109 -2.39 2.33 2.94
C ALA A 109 -3.04 3.72 2.98
N GLU A 110 -2.21 4.75 3.01
CA GLU A 110 -2.62 6.15 2.96
C GLU A 110 -2.07 6.81 1.70
N ARG A 111 -2.88 7.69 1.11
CA ARG A 111 -2.44 8.54 0.01
C ARG A 111 -2.96 9.96 0.24
N GLY A 112 -2.07 10.93 0.07
CA GLY A 112 -2.34 12.34 0.35
C GLY A 112 -1.81 12.78 1.71
N GLY A 113 -1.92 14.08 1.97
CA GLY A 113 -1.02 14.80 2.88
C GLY A 113 0.09 15.49 2.08
N LEU A 114 0.41 16.73 2.45
CA LEU A 114 1.40 17.58 1.78
C LEU A 114 2.79 16.91 1.76
N ASN A 115 3.06 16.14 0.72
CA ASN A 115 4.42 15.85 0.24
C ASN A 115 4.42 16.08 -1.27
N GLY A 116 4.29 17.37 -1.62
CA GLY A 116 4.81 17.96 -2.84
C GLY A 116 5.87 18.98 -2.43
#